data_AF-A0A4Y2SZC7-F1
#
_entry.id   AF-A0A4Y2SZC7-F1
#
_cell.length_a   1.000
_cell.length_b   1.000
_cell.length_c   1.000
_cell.angle_alpha   90.00
_cell.angle_beta   90.00
_cell.angle_gamma   90.00
#
_symmetry.space_group_name_H-M   'P 1'
#
loop_
_entity.id
_entity.type
_entity.pdbx_description
1 polymer ?
#
loop_
_entity_poly.entity_id
_entity_poly.type
_entity_poly.pdbx_seq_one_letter_code
_entity_poly.pdbx_strand_id
1 'polypeptide(L)'
;MGCSLSLHDVVKAFAASRSPKELKHYWLEFRKETGEKYKDLFLEAIKKDNKDASKFGYKNKATFNIALYEDKDFVKNMAEEIRKILPFYTQIHAYVRKKLRKHHKRENIKSDGPIPAHLLGDMYAQKWNNIFEIVKPYPNSSGLPNATKAMNAKLTSKLTSTLKSDLWSTLGMVDLDSRIVLIKPSLDSGP
;
A
#
# COMPACT_ATOMS: atom_id res chain seq x y z
N MET A 1 -31.67 7.23 4.24
CA MET A 1 -30.86 7.04 3.01
C MET A 1 -29.41 6.92 3.43
N GLY A 2 -28.86 5.70 3.46
CA GLY A 2 -27.47 5.46 3.88
C GLY A 2 -26.52 5.64 2.70
N CYS A 3 -25.49 6.47 2.86
CA CYS A 3 -24.43 6.62 1.86
C CYS A 3 -23.58 5.34 1.86
N SER A 4 -23.57 4.61 0.74
CA SER A 4 -22.66 3.49 0.52
C SER A 4 -21.41 4.03 -0.17
N LEU A 5 -20.24 3.75 0.41
CA LEU A 5 -18.93 4.16 -0.13
C LEU A 5 -18.20 2.94 -0.70
N SER A 6 -17.54 3.13 -1.84
CA SER A 6 -16.63 2.11 -2.38
C SER A 6 -15.29 2.10 -1.63
N LEU A 7 -14.50 1.03 -1.75
CA LEU A 7 -13.13 1.00 -1.23
C LEU A 7 -12.29 2.16 -1.79
N HIS A 8 -12.48 2.52 -3.05
CA HIS A 8 -11.76 3.62 -3.67
C HIS A 8 -12.09 4.97 -3.02
N ASP A 9 -13.36 5.21 -2.69
CA ASP A 9 -13.77 6.43 -1.98
C ASP A 9 -13.19 6.48 -0.57
N VAL A 10 -13.18 5.34 0.11
CA VAL A 10 -12.56 5.22 1.43
C VAL A 10 -11.04 5.45 1.36
N VAL A 11 -10.34 4.89 0.37
CA VAL A 11 -8.89 5.13 0.18
C VAL A 11 -8.60 6.61 -0.07
N LYS A 12 -9.44 7.30 -0.87
CA LYS A 12 -9.34 8.75 -1.06
C LYS A 12 -9.55 9.51 0.25
N ALA A 13 -10.52 9.10 1.06
CA ALA A 13 -10.78 9.71 2.36
C ALA A 13 -9.56 9.55 3.30
N PHE A 14 -8.91 8.39 3.32
CA PHE A 14 -7.67 8.18 4.08
C PHE A 14 -6.52 9.09 3.62
N ALA A 15 -6.38 9.32 2.31
CA ALA A 15 -5.35 10.21 1.80
C ALA A 15 -5.58 11.69 2.20
N ALA A 16 -6.85 12.14 2.20
CA ALA A 16 -7.20 13.55 2.33
C ALA A 16 -7.67 13.99 3.73
N SER A 17 -8.47 13.18 4.43
CA SER A 17 -9.06 13.55 5.71
C SER A 17 -8.03 13.57 6.84
N ARG A 18 -8.24 14.44 7.82
CA ARG A 18 -7.47 14.55 9.06
C ARG A 18 -8.36 14.42 10.30
N SER A 19 -9.61 14.00 10.13
CA SER A 19 -10.55 13.77 11.22
C SER A 19 -10.35 12.37 11.82
N PRO A 20 -9.85 12.24 13.06
CA PRO A 20 -9.63 10.92 13.67
C PRO A 20 -10.92 10.09 13.76
N LYS A 21 -12.04 10.74 14.11
CA LYS A 21 -13.34 10.07 14.24
C LYS A 21 -13.82 9.50 12.91
N GLU A 22 -13.70 10.26 11.82
CA GLU A 22 -14.07 9.82 10.48
C GLU A 22 -13.19 8.67 10.01
N LEU A 23 -11.86 8.83 10.10
CA LEU A 23 -10.90 7.82 9.69
C LEU A 23 -11.08 6.52 10.49
N LYS A 24 -11.31 6.62 11.80
CA LYS A 24 -11.60 5.47 12.67
C LYS A 24 -12.89 4.77 12.24
N HIS A 25 -13.93 5.52 11.92
CA HIS A 25 -15.20 4.95 11.45
C HIS A 25 -14.99 4.14 10.17
N TYR A 26 -14.39 4.74 9.14
CA TYR A 26 -14.12 4.02 7.89
C TYR A 26 -13.19 2.81 8.07
N TRP A 27 -12.17 2.94 8.93
CA TRP A 27 -11.25 1.84 9.23
C TRP A 27 -11.97 0.61 9.82
N LEU A 28 -12.91 0.86 10.73
CA LEU A 28 -13.70 -0.17 11.42
C LEU A 28 -14.74 -0.77 10.48
N GLU A 29 -15.54 0.06 9.81
CA GLU A 29 -16.59 -0.43 8.90
C GLU A 29 -15.98 -1.21 7.73
N PHE A 30 -14.85 -0.78 7.17
CA PHE A 30 -14.18 -1.56 6.12
C PHE A 30 -13.81 -2.98 6.61
N ARG A 31 -13.28 -3.11 7.82
CA ARG A 31 -12.89 -4.41 8.40
C ARG A 31 -14.09 -5.29 8.75
N LYS A 32 -15.18 -4.66 9.20
CA LYS A 32 -16.44 -5.34 9.50
C LYS A 32 -17.11 -5.85 8.21
N GLU A 33 -17.22 -4.99 7.20
CA GLU A 33 -17.91 -5.33 5.95
C GLU A 33 -17.10 -6.27 5.03
N THR A 34 -15.78 -6.36 5.23
CA THR A 34 -14.91 -7.25 4.48
C THR A 34 -14.35 -8.36 5.38
N GLY A 35 -13.35 -8.05 6.21
CA GLY A 35 -12.57 -9.01 6.98
C GLY A 35 -13.41 -10.00 7.78
N GLU A 36 -14.47 -9.55 8.45
CA GLU A 36 -15.35 -10.42 9.24
C GLU A 36 -16.08 -11.45 8.36
N LYS A 37 -16.60 -11.03 7.20
CA LYS A 37 -17.36 -11.89 6.29
C LYS A 37 -16.50 -12.92 5.57
N TYR A 38 -15.22 -12.61 5.31
CA TYR A 38 -14.32 -13.49 4.57
C TYR A 38 -13.45 -14.38 5.47
N LYS A 39 -13.58 -14.29 6.79
CA LYS A 39 -12.75 -15.05 7.74
C LYS A 39 -12.83 -16.55 7.52
N ASP A 40 -14.03 -17.11 7.43
CA ASP A 40 -14.20 -18.57 7.32
C ASP A 40 -13.76 -19.09 5.95
N LEU A 41 -14.09 -18.36 4.88
CA LEU A 41 -13.60 -18.64 3.53
C LEU A 41 -12.06 -18.62 3.46
N PHE A 42 -11.41 -17.70 4.18
CA PHE A 42 -9.95 -17.64 4.25
C PHE A 42 -9.36 -18.87 4.97
N LEU A 43 -9.99 -19.33 6.05
CA LEU A 43 -9.56 -20.55 6.75
C LEU A 43 -9.73 -21.81 5.89
N GLU A 44 -10.81 -21.90 5.11
CA GLU A 44 -11.00 -22.97 4.13
C GLU A 44 -9.96 -22.92 3.01
N ALA A 45 -9.66 -21.73 2.49
CA ALA A 45 -8.61 -21.53 1.50
C ALA A 45 -7.24 -22.00 2.02
N ILE A 46 -6.87 -21.67 3.26
CA ILE A 46 -5.62 -22.16 3.88
C ILE A 46 -5.56 -23.68 3.92
N LYS A 47 -6.66 -24.35 4.31
CA LYS A 47 -6.71 -25.82 4.36
C LYS A 47 -6.48 -26.42 2.97
N LYS A 48 -7.14 -25.86 1.95
CA LYS A 48 -7.01 -26.30 0.56
C LYS A 48 -5.59 -26.07 0.03
N ASP A 49 -5.06 -24.86 0.21
CA ASP A 49 -3.72 -24.48 -0.23
C ASP A 49 -2.63 -25.35 0.40
N ASN A 50 -2.78 -25.70 1.68
CA ASN A 50 -1.85 -26.60 2.36
C ASN A 50 -1.95 -28.04 1.83
N LYS A 51 -3.17 -28.53 1.56
CA LYS A 51 -3.38 -29.84 0.92
C LYS A 51 -2.76 -29.87 -0.47
N ASP A 52 -2.92 -28.82 -1.26
CA ASP A 52 -2.33 -28.74 -2.59
C ASP A 52 -0.80 -28.66 -2.53
N ALA A 53 -0.22 -27.89 -1.60
CA ALA A 53 1.21 -27.85 -1.38
C ALA A 53 1.81 -29.22 -1.02
N SER A 54 1.09 -30.03 -0.22
CA SER A 54 1.55 -31.38 0.14
C SER A 54 1.65 -32.35 -1.05
N LYS A 55 0.86 -32.13 -2.11
CA LYS A 55 0.96 -32.94 -3.34
C LYS A 55 2.29 -32.71 -4.07
N PHE A 56 2.92 -31.56 -3.85
CA PHE A 56 4.23 -31.20 -4.38
C PHE A 56 5.37 -31.47 -3.38
N GLY A 57 5.11 -32.20 -2.30
CA GLY A 57 6.12 -32.56 -1.30
C GLY A 57 6.45 -31.46 -0.27
N TYR A 58 5.68 -30.36 -0.23
CA TYR A 58 5.87 -29.27 0.73
C TYR A 58 4.99 -29.42 1.96
N LYS A 59 5.50 -29.01 3.13
CA LYS A 59 4.77 -29.09 4.42
C LYS A 59 3.47 -28.27 4.41
N ASN A 60 3.51 -27.09 3.79
CA ASN A 60 2.39 -26.17 3.72
C ASN A 60 2.60 -25.12 2.61
N LYS A 61 1.59 -24.29 2.36
CA LYS A 61 1.64 -23.23 1.34
C LYS A 61 2.77 -22.23 1.55
N ALA A 62 3.12 -21.91 2.79
CA ALA A 62 4.22 -20.99 3.09
C ALA A 62 5.57 -21.57 2.63
N THR A 63 5.86 -22.83 2.94
CA THR A 63 7.08 -23.51 2.46
C THR A 63 7.13 -23.63 0.94
N PHE A 64 5.98 -23.88 0.31
CA PHE A 64 5.86 -23.90 -1.16
C PHE A 64 6.18 -22.52 -1.77
N ASN A 65 5.63 -21.44 -1.22
CA ASN A 65 5.86 -20.09 -1.74
C ASN A 65 7.32 -19.63 -1.54
N ILE A 66 7.94 -19.96 -0.40
CA ILE A 66 9.34 -19.61 -0.12
C ILE A 66 10.30 -20.36 -1.05
N ALA A 67 9.95 -21.57 -1.49
CA ALA A 67 10.79 -22.36 -2.38
C ALA A 67 11.04 -21.69 -3.74
N LEU A 68 10.17 -20.78 -4.18
CA LEU A 68 10.34 -19.99 -5.41
C LEU A 68 11.59 -19.09 -5.39
N TYR A 69 12.12 -18.80 -4.20
CA TYR A 69 13.34 -18.00 -4.04
C TYR A 69 14.62 -18.86 -4.08
N GLU A 70 14.49 -20.19 -4.10
CA GLU A 70 15.60 -21.15 -4.17
C GLU A 70 16.69 -20.94 -3.09
N ASP A 71 16.33 -20.29 -1.98
CA ASP A 71 17.19 -20.00 -0.83
C ASP A 71 16.68 -20.73 0.42
N LYS A 72 17.48 -21.68 0.89
CA LYS A 72 17.17 -22.48 2.10
C LYS A 72 17.18 -21.64 3.37
N ASP A 73 17.92 -20.55 3.39
CA ASP A 73 18.06 -19.63 4.51
C ASP A 73 17.20 -18.36 4.35
N PHE A 74 16.31 -18.30 3.34
CA PHE A 74 15.52 -17.12 2.99
C PHE A 74 14.88 -16.42 4.19
N VAL A 75 14.19 -17.17 5.05
CA VAL A 75 13.48 -16.63 6.24
C VAL A 75 14.47 -16.02 7.24
N LYS A 76 15.62 -16.67 7.43
CA LYS A 76 16.68 -16.19 8.32
C LYS A 76 17.29 -14.91 7.75
N ASN A 77 17.69 -14.94 6.48
CA ASN A 77 18.29 -13.81 5.77
C ASN A 77 17.36 -12.59 5.79
N MET A 78 16.07 -12.78 5.47
CA MET A 78 15.06 -11.72 5.53
C MET A 78 14.90 -11.15 6.95
N ALA A 79 14.89 -12.00 7.98
CA ALA A 79 14.79 -11.55 9.36
C ALA A 79 16.05 -10.76 9.81
N GLU A 80 17.24 -11.11 9.32
CA GLU A 80 18.47 -10.36 9.57
C GLU A 80 18.44 -8.98 8.89
N GLU A 81 17.99 -8.89 7.65
CA GLU A 81 17.83 -7.61 6.96
C GLU A 81 16.80 -6.70 7.65
N ILE A 82 15.65 -7.25 8.09
CA ILE A 82 14.65 -6.49 8.85
C ILE A 82 15.25 -5.95 10.16
N ARG A 83 16.09 -6.73 10.86
CA ARG A 83 16.76 -6.27 12.09
C ARG A 83 17.71 -5.11 11.85
N LYS A 84 18.41 -5.07 10.70
CA LYS A 84 19.29 -3.95 10.34
C LYS A 84 18.50 -2.65 10.14
N ILE A 85 17.27 -2.73 9.62
CA ILE A 85 16.40 -1.57 9.37
C ILE A 85 15.69 -1.09 10.64
N LEU A 86 15.45 -2.00 11.60
CA LEU A 86 14.63 -1.75 12.79
C LEU A 86 15.06 -0.53 13.63
N PRO A 87 16.36 -0.25 13.89
CA PRO A 87 16.78 0.94 14.62
C PRO A 87 16.34 2.24 13.94
N PHE A 88 16.46 2.30 12.61
CA PHE A 88 16.04 3.47 11.84
C PHE A 88 14.51 3.59 11.80
N TYR A 89 13.80 2.49 11.54
CA TYR A 89 12.34 2.47 11.58
C TYR A 89 11.80 2.94 12.93
N THR A 90 12.43 2.53 14.04
CA THR A 90 12.02 2.93 15.39
C THR A 90 12.13 4.44 15.61
N GLN A 91 13.19 5.07 15.08
CA GLN A 91 13.35 6.53 15.13
C GLN A 91 12.27 7.25 14.32
N ILE A 92 12.00 6.76 13.10
CA ILE A 92 10.93 7.30 12.25
C ILE A 92 9.56 7.13 12.91
N HIS A 93 9.26 5.95 13.45
CA HIS A 93 8.02 5.67 14.17
C HIS A 93 7.86 6.60 15.38
N ALA A 94 8.89 6.77 16.21
CA ALA A 94 8.84 7.67 17.36
C ALA A 94 8.63 9.13 16.95
N TYR A 95 9.32 9.59 15.89
CA TYR A 95 9.17 10.94 15.36
C TYR A 95 7.75 11.20 14.83
N VAL A 96 7.22 10.27 14.01
CA VAL A 96 5.85 10.35 13.47
C VAL A 96 4.83 10.34 14.61
N ARG A 97 4.99 9.44 15.59
CA ARG A 97 4.13 9.40 16.80
C ARG A 97 4.14 10.74 17.53
N LYS A 98 5.31 11.36 17.74
CA LYS A 98 5.43 12.68 18.38
C LYS A 98 4.68 13.77 17.60
N LYS A 99 4.79 13.79 16.27
CA LYS A 99 4.11 14.77 15.41
C LYS A 99 2.59 14.56 15.40
N LEU A 100 2.12 13.32 15.28
CA LEU A 100 0.70 12.98 15.34
C LEU A 100 0.08 13.35 16.69
N ARG A 101 0.77 13.11 17.81
CA ARG A 101 0.35 13.56 19.15
C ARG A 101 0.16 15.07 19.23
N LYS A 102 1.09 15.84 18.64
CA LYS A 102 1.01 17.31 18.62
C LYS A 102 -0.17 17.80 17.78
N HIS A 103 -0.45 17.13 16.66
CA HIS A 103 -1.52 17.52 15.73
C HIS A 103 -2.91 17.10 16.26
N HIS A 104 -3.06 15.84 16.67
CA HIS A 104 -4.31 15.28 17.19
C HIS A 104 -4.38 15.36 18.73
N LYS A 105 -4.34 16.57 19.29
CA LYS A 105 -4.27 16.77 20.76
C LYS A 105 -5.43 16.15 21.55
N ARG A 106 -6.59 15.98 20.91
CA ARG A 106 -7.79 15.37 21.52
C ARG A 106 -7.76 13.84 21.49
N GLU A 107 -6.88 13.26 20.67
CA GLU A 107 -6.69 11.81 20.63
C GLU A 107 -5.68 11.40 21.70
N ASN A 108 -6.02 10.38 22.49
CA ASN A 108 -5.14 9.85 23.54
C ASN A 108 -4.05 8.93 22.94
N ILE A 109 -3.21 9.48 22.07
CA ILE A 109 -2.05 8.77 21.52
C ILE A 109 -0.95 8.76 22.60
N LYS A 110 -0.64 7.58 23.13
CA LYS A 110 0.41 7.40 24.15
C LYS A 110 1.80 7.79 23.61
N SER A 111 2.65 8.35 24.46
CA SER A 111 4.01 8.77 24.09
C SER A 111 4.97 7.61 23.85
N ASP A 112 4.70 6.47 24.45
CA ASP A 112 5.47 5.23 24.46
C ASP A 112 4.73 4.06 23.75
N GLY A 113 3.42 4.17 23.55
CA GLY A 113 2.59 3.15 22.89
C GLY A 113 2.59 3.18 21.34
N PRO A 114 1.87 2.26 20.70
CA PRO A 114 1.78 2.20 19.24
C PRO A 114 1.02 3.39 18.64
N ILE A 115 1.24 3.66 17.36
CA ILE A 115 0.44 4.63 16.60
C ILE A 115 -0.90 3.98 16.21
N PRO A 116 -2.06 4.64 16.39
CA PRO A 116 -3.32 4.14 15.84
C PRO A 116 -3.26 4.04 14.31
N ALA A 117 -3.48 2.84 13.76
CA ALA A 117 -3.29 2.54 12.34
C ALA A 117 -4.10 3.45 11.40
N HIS A 118 -5.29 3.89 11.82
CA HIS A 118 -6.17 4.73 11.02
C HIS A 118 -5.66 6.17 10.81
N LEU A 119 -4.58 6.59 11.49
CA LEU A 119 -4.04 7.95 11.44
C LEU A 119 -2.84 8.10 10.50
N LEU A 120 -2.50 7.06 9.74
CA LEU A 120 -1.28 7.03 8.92
C LEU A 120 -1.52 7.38 7.45
N GLY A 121 -2.73 7.85 7.11
CA GLY A 121 -3.07 8.35 5.78
C GLY A 121 -3.27 7.27 4.71
N ASP A 122 -3.36 6.01 5.13
CA ASP A 122 -3.56 4.83 4.30
C ASP A 122 -4.41 3.82 5.06
N MET A 123 -5.35 3.14 4.38
CA MET A 123 -6.31 2.19 4.99
C MET A 123 -5.62 1.04 5.76
N TYR A 124 -4.45 0.65 5.30
CA TYR A 124 -3.66 -0.46 5.84
C TYR A 124 -2.44 0.01 6.62
N ALA A 125 -2.21 1.32 6.71
CA ALA A 125 -1.02 1.92 7.30
C ALA A 125 0.31 1.45 6.68
N GLN A 126 0.29 0.97 5.43
CA GLN A 126 1.49 0.44 4.75
C GLN A 126 2.41 1.54 4.20
N LYS A 127 1.87 2.75 3.97
CA LYS A 127 2.58 3.92 3.46
C LYS A 127 2.10 5.17 4.19
N TRP A 128 3.01 6.06 4.56
CA TRP A 128 2.71 7.23 5.41
C TRP A 128 2.93 8.57 4.70
N ASN A 129 3.13 8.55 3.39
CA ASN A 129 3.41 9.76 2.60
C ASN A 129 2.23 10.75 2.61
N ASN A 130 0.99 10.27 2.75
CA ASN A 130 -0.19 11.13 2.76
C ASN A 130 -0.28 12.03 4.01
N ILE A 131 0.45 11.70 5.09
CA ILE A 131 0.53 12.55 6.29
C ILE A 131 1.75 13.48 6.31
N PHE A 132 2.45 13.64 5.17
CA PHE A 132 3.68 14.43 5.07
C PHE A 132 3.54 15.84 5.67
N GLU A 133 2.44 16.53 5.39
CA GLU A 133 2.18 17.88 5.94
C GLU A 133 2.16 17.92 7.48
N ILE A 134 1.77 16.84 8.15
CA ILE A 134 1.78 16.74 9.63
C ILE A 134 3.21 16.51 10.15
N VAL A 135 3.99 15.70 9.44
CA VAL A 135 5.29 15.21 9.90
C VAL A 135 6.47 15.98 9.30
N LYS A 136 6.21 17.01 8.49
CA LYS A 136 7.22 17.84 7.83
C LYS A 136 8.31 18.30 8.82
N PRO A 137 9.59 17.96 8.58
CA PRO A 137 10.70 18.33 9.48
C PRO A 137 10.91 19.84 9.56
N TYR A 138 10.87 20.52 8.41
CA TYR A 138 11.09 21.96 8.26
C TYR A 138 9.82 22.63 7.72
N PRO A 139 8.90 23.10 8.60
CA PRO A 139 7.59 23.63 8.18
C PRO A 139 7.70 24.77 7.18
N ASN A 140 8.69 25.64 7.35
CA ASN A 140 8.88 26.88 6.59
C ASN A 140 9.61 26.68 5.24
N SER A 141 10.10 25.47 4.94
CA SER A 141 10.67 25.18 3.62
C SER A 141 9.54 25.11 2.58
N SER A 142 9.76 25.67 1.39
CA SER A 142 8.82 25.60 0.25
C SER A 142 8.50 24.16 -0.19
N GLY A 143 9.30 23.17 0.23
CA GLY A 143 9.06 21.75 -0.03
C GLY A 143 9.08 21.41 -1.51
N LEU A 144 8.63 20.19 -1.84
CA LEU A 144 8.39 19.80 -3.22
C LEU A 144 7.03 20.37 -3.68
N PRO A 145 6.91 20.81 -4.95
CA PRO A 145 5.62 21.26 -5.49
C PRO A 145 4.58 20.14 -5.40
N ASN A 146 3.32 20.51 -5.18
CA ASN A 146 2.22 19.55 -5.16
C ASN A 146 2.11 18.87 -6.54
N ALA A 147 2.59 17.63 -6.63
CA ALA A 147 2.66 16.88 -7.88
C ALA A 147 1.28 16.70 -8.51
N THR A 148 0.22 16.47 -7.73
CA THR A 148 -1.15 16.36 -8.24
C THR A 148 -1.63 17.65 -8.87
N LYS A 149 -1.42 18.79 -8.21
CA LYS A 149 -1.77 20.11 -8.76
C LYS A 149 -0.98 20.41 -10.03
N ALA A 150 0.32 20.13 -10.02
CA ALA A 150 1.20 20.31 -11.18
C ALA A 150 0.80 19.40 -12.35
N MET A 151 0.38 18.17 -12.08
CA MET A 151 -0.08 17.21 -13.07
C MET A 151 -1.44 17.62 -13.65
N ASN A 152 -2.41 18.00 -12.81
CA ASN A 152 -3.72 18.50 -13.26
C ASN A 152 -3.60 19.74 -14.14
N ALA A 153 -2.62 20.61 -13.88
CA ALA A 153 -2.36 21.78 -14.72
C ALA A 153 -1.74 21.45 -16.10
N LYS A 154 -1.23 20.22 -16.29
CA LYS A 154 -0.49 19.80 -17.50
C LYS A 154 -1.10 18.59 -18.22
N LEU A 155 -2.19 18.01 -17.71
CA LEU A 155 -2.65 16.70 -18.18
C LEU A 155 -3.33 16.76 -19.56
N THR A 156 -2.66 16.12 -20.52
CA THR A 156 -3.29 15.27 -21.55
C THR A 156 -2.76 13.84 -21.34
N SER A 157 -3.60 12.81 -21.56
CA SER A 157 -3.26 11.39 -21.35
C SER A 157 -1.99 10.92 -22.08
N LYS A 158 -1.62 11.61 -23.16
CA LYS A 158 -0.40 11.36 -23.95
C LYS A 158 0.90 11.64 -23.18
N LEU A 159 0.88 12.56 -22.22
CA LEU A 159 2.10 12.99 -21.51
C LEU A 159 2.67 11.89 -20.60
N THR A 160 1.82 11.06 -19.98
CA THR A 160 2.27 10.04 -19.02
C THR A 160 2.89 8.80 -19.68
N SER A 161 2.41 8.40 -20.86
CA SER A 161 3.01 7.29 -21.61
C SER A 161 4.35 7.70 -22.23
N THR A 162 4.40 8.89 -22.85
CA THR A 162 5.62 9.44 -23.46
C THR A 162 6.75 9.60 -22.43
N LEU A 163 6.48 10.16 -21.24
CA LEU A 163 7.51 10.28 -20.19
C LEU A 163 8.10 8.93 -19.73
N LYS A 164 7.31 7.86 -19.75
CA LYS A 164 7.79 6.53 -19.35
C LYS A 164 8.67 5.92 -20.44
N SER A 165 8.24 5.97 -21.70
CA SER A 165 8.99 5.48 -22.87
C SER A 165 10.34 6.20 -23.02
N ASP A 166 10.36 7.52 -22.83
CA ASP A 166 11.57 8.34 -22.93
C ASP A 166 12.61 7.98 -21.86
N LEU A 167 12.19 7.63 -20.64
CA LEU A 167 13.10 7.23 -19.56
C LEU A 167 13.85 5.94 -19.90
N TRP A 168 13.13 4.90 -20.36
CA TRP A 168 13.74 3.62 -20.71
C TRP A 168 14.72 3.76 -21.88
N SER A 169 14.31 4.51 -22.90
CA SER A 169 15.16 4.79 -24.06
C SER A 169 16.42 5.56 -23.66
N THR A 170 16.31 6.54 -22.75
CA THR A 170 17.46 7.28 -22.20
C THR A 170 18.43 6.37 -21.43
N LEU A 171 17.91 5.35 -20.75
CA LEU A 171 18.71 4.33 -20.07
C LEU A 171 19.27 3.27 -21.03
N GLY A 172 19.10 3.43 -22.35
CA GLY A 172 19.52 2.46 -23.36
C GLY A 172 18.72 1.15 -23.35
N MET A 173 17.56 1.15 -22.69
CA MET A 173 16.67 0.00 -22.61
C MET A 173 15.65 0.00 -23.75
N VAL A 174 15.11 -1.18 -24.04
CA VAL A 174 14.09 -1.32 -25.09
C VAL A 174 12.84 -0.55 -24.71
N ASP A 175 12.38 0.30 -25.62
CA ASP A 175 11.10 0.99 -25.49
C ASP A 175 9.95 -0.03 -25.41
N LEU A 176 9.19 0.03 -24.32
CA LEU A 176 8.10 -0.90 -24.05
C LEU A 176 6.91 -0.65 -24.98
N ASP A 177 6.72 0.59 -25.45
CA ASP A 177 5.60 0.93 -26.35
C ASP A 177 5.78 0.32 -27.75
N SER A 178 7.03 0.03 -28.16
CA SER A 178 7.35 -0.67 -29.41
C SER A 178 6.87 -2.13 -29.45
N ARG A 179 6.46 -2.72 -28.31
CA ARG A 179 6.07 -4.14 -28.18
C ARG A 179 4.60 -4.36 -27.81
N ILE A 180 3.82 -3.30 -27.58
CA ILE A 180 2.39 -3.43 -27.31
C ILE A 180 1.67 -3.64 -28.65
N VAL A 181 1.62 -4.89 -29.11
CA VAL A 181 0.60 -5.32 -30.07
C VAL A 181 -0.68 -5.45 -29.27
N LEU A 182 -1.61 -4.49 -29.43
CA LEU A 182 -2.98 -4.66 -28.96
C LEU A 182 -3.57 -5.87 -29.69
N ILE A 183 -3.54 -7.04 -29.05
CA ILE A 183 -4.34 -8.18 -29.49
C ILE A 183 -5.79 -7.75 -29.26
N LYS A 184 -6.42 -7.18 -30.29
CA LYS A 184 -7.87 -7.03 -30.32
C LYS A 184 -8.42 -8.46 -30.23
N PRO A 185 -9.28 -8.79 -29.25
CA PRO A 185 -10.01 -10.04 -29.30
C PRO A 185 -10.82 -10.01 -30.60
N SER A 186 -10.55 -10.92 -31.54
CA SER A 186 -11.44 -11.12 -32.68
C SER A 186 -12.73 -11.73 -32.13
N LEU A 187 -13.74 -10.89 -31.94
CA LEU A 187 -15.13 -11.34 -31.93
C LEU A 187 -15.52 -11.68 -33.36
N ASP A 188 -14.91 -12.71 -33.92
CA ASP A 188 -15.29 -13.33 -35.18
C ASP A 188 -14.89 -14.80 -35.12
N SER A 189 -15.77 -15.58 -34.50
CA SER A 189 -15.98 -16.96 -34.86
C SER A 189 -17.40 -17.35 -34.45
N GLY A 190 -18.37 -16.96 -35.29
CA GLY A 190 -19.43 -17.91 -35.62
C GLY A 190 -18.85 -19.02 -36.50
N PRO A 191 -19.61 -20.09 -36.79
CA PRO A 191 -21.07 -20.20 -36.73
C PRO A 191 -21.63 -20.72 -35.40
#